data_AF-A0A350C044-F1
#
_entry.id   AF-A0A350C044-F1
#
_cell.length_a   1.000
_cell.length_b   1.000
_cell.length_c   1.000
_cell.angle_alpha   90.00
_cell.angle_beta   90.00
_cell.angle_gamma   90.00
#
_symmetry.space_group_name_H-M   'P 1'
#
loop_
_entity.id
_entity.type
_entity.pdbx_description
1 polymer ?
#
loop_
_entity_poly.entity_id
_entity_poly.type
_entity_poly.pdbx_seq_one_letter_code
_entity_poly.pdbx_strand_id
1 'polypeptide(L)' 'FDCVYPSRNGRHGHVYTNEGHLNLFNKKFELDTRPIMEGCGCPACRN' A
#
# COMPACT_ATOMS: atom_id res chain seq x y z
N PHE A 1 12.03 0.42 17.38
CA PHE A 1 12.19 1.61 16.52
C PHE A 1 10.86 2.35 16.52
N ASP A 2 10.84 3.67 16.68
CA ASP A 2 9.63 4.48 16.61
C ASP A 2 9.83 5.58 15.56
N CYS A 3 8.95 5.65 14.57
CA CYS A 3 9.00 6.68 13.54
C CYS A 3 7.63 6.87 12.88
N VAL A 4 7.40 8.10 12.41
CA VAL A 4 6.18 8.46 11.68
C VAL A 4 6.21 8.04 10.21
N TYR A 5 7.30 7.40 9.75
CA TYR A 5 7.52 7.13 8.33
C TYR A 5 6.37 6.34 7.68
N PRO A 6 5.84 5.24 8.27
CA PRO A 6 4.73 4.51 7.65
C PRO A 6 3.44 5.34 7.59
N SER A 7 3.11 6.04 8.69
CA SER A 7 1.86 6.80 8.77
C SER A 7 1.89 8.07 7.92
N ARG A 8 3.05 8.76 7.83
CA ARG A 8 3.24 9.93 6.97
C ARG A 8 3.16 9.53 5.50
N ASN A 9 3.87 8.50 5.07
CA ASN A 9 3.92 8.11 3.66
C ASN A 9 2.60 7.46 3.19
N GLY A 10 1.92 6.70 4.05
CA GLY A 10 0.59 6.16 3.75
C GLY A 10 -0.43 7.24 3.35
N ARG A 11 -0.41 8.41 4.02
CA ARG A 11 -1.28 9.55 3.66
C ARG A 11 -0.97 10.18 2.30
N HIS A 12 0.21 9.90 1.73
CA HIS A 12 0.63 10.40 0.42
C HIS A 12 0.59 9.29 -0.65
N GLY A 13 -0.13 8.19 -0.40
CA GLY A 13 -0.33 7.11 -1.37
C GLY A 13 0.82 6.11 -1.48
N HIS A 14 1.83 6.21 -0.61
CA HIS A 14 2.93 5.24 -0.56
C HIS A 14 2.58 4.05 0.32
N VAL A 15 2.74 2.84 -0.22
CA VAL A 15 2.46 1.60 0.48
C VAL A 15 3.68 0.67 0.42
N TYR A 16 3.93 -0.05 1.50
CA TYR A 16 5.06 -0.95 1.64
C TYR A 16 4.56 -2.39 1.62
N THR A 17 5.12 -3.19 0.73
CA THR A 17 4.86 -4.62 0.57
C THR A 17 6.17 -5.39 0.73
N ASN A 18 6.09 -6.71 0.74
CA ASN A 18 7.29 -7.57 0.78
C ASN A 18 8.13 -7.46 -0.51
N GLU A 19 7.55 -6.95 -1.59
CA GLU A 19 8.20 -6.80 -2.91
C GLU A 19 8.80 -5.39 -3.09
N GLY A 20 8.60 -4.49 -2.14
CA GLY A 20 9.12 -3.13 -2.19
C GLY A 20 8.07 -2.08 -1.82
N HIS A 21 8.25 -0.85 -2.28
CA HIS A 21 7.28 0.22 -2.07
C HIS A 21 6.52 0.52 -3.37
N LEU A 22 5.23 0.81 -3.22
CA LEU A 22 4.32 1.17 -4.30
C LEU A 22 3.84 2.60 -4.08
N ASN A 23 3.63 3.33 -5.17
CA ASN A 23 2.85 4.57 -5.16
C ASN A 23 1.50 4.28 -5.80
N LEU A 24 0.45 4.19 -4.97
CA LEU A 24 -0.92 3.86 -5.39
C LEU A 24 -1.56 4.94 -6.26
N PHE A 25 -1.03 6.16 -6.28
CA PHE A 25 -1.52 7.22 -7.18
C PHE A 25 -1.01 7.07 -8.62
N ASN A 26 -0.15 6.09 -8.90
CA ASN A 26 0.25 5.80 -10.27
C ASN A 26 -0.94 5.29 -11.09
N LYS A 27 -1.15 5.86 -12.28
CA LYS A 27 -2.25 5.52 -13.20
C LYS A 27 -2.38 4.02 -13.52
N LYS A 28 -1.28 3.27 -13.47
CA LYS A 28 -1.29 1.81 -13.69
C LYS A 28 -2.19 1.03 -12.69
N PHE A 29 -2.50 1.63 -11.54
CA PHE A 29 -3.34 1.04 -10.51
C PHE A 29 -4.80 1.53 -10.55
N GLU A 30 -5.15 2.46 -11.45
CA GLU A 30 -6.47 3.10 -11.51
C GLU A 30 -7.63 2.09 -11.67
N LEU A 31 -7.39 1.00 -12.40
CA LEU A 31 -8.36 -0.07 -12.66
C LEU A 31 -7.90 -1.44 -12.11
N ASP A 32 -6.85 -1.46 -11.29
CA ASP A 32 -6.36 -2.71 -10.68
C ASP A 32 -7.29 -3.10 -9.53
N THR A 33 -7.96 -4.24 -9.67
CA THR A 33 -8.92 -4.76 -8.69
C THR A 33 -8.29 -5.75 -7.71
N ARG A 34 -7.00 -6.04 -7.86
CA ARG A 34 -6.29 -6.94 -6.95
C ARG A 34 -6.06 -6.26 -5.60
N PRO A 35 -5.93 -7.03 -4.51
CA PRO A 35 -5.50 -6.48 -3.23
C PRO A 35 -4.11 -5.83 -3.38
N ILE A 36 -3.79 -4.88 -2.50
CA ILE A 36 -2.48 -4.23 -2.46
C ILE A 36 -1.34 -5.27 -2.37
N MET A 37 -1.55 -6.33 -1.60
CA MET A 37 -0.61 -7.44 -1.46
C MET A 37 -1.37 -8.76 -1.24
N GLU A 38 -1.08 -9.74 -2.08
CA GLU A 38 -1.62 -11.10 -1.95
C GLU A 38 -1.23 -11.73 -0.61
N GLY A 39 -2.19 -12.42 0.02
CA GLY A 39 -1.99 -13.07 1.32
C GLY A 39 -1.92 -12.12 2.53
N CYS A 40 -2.10 -10.80 2.35
CA CYS A 40 -2.14 -9.86 3.46
C CYS A 40 -3.48 -9.89 4.21
N GLY A 41 -3.45 -10.15 5.52
CA GLY A 41 -4.65 -10.18 6.37
C GLY A 41 -5.13 -8.83 6.91
N CYS A 42 -4.59 -7.69 6.45
CA CYS A 42 -5.00 -6.39 6.97
C CYS A 42 -6.38 -5.96 6.41
N PRO A 43 -7.10 -5.02 7.04
CA PRO A 43 -8.39 -4.56 6.54
C PRO A 43 -8.33 -3.92 5.15
N ALA A 44 -7.20 -3.33 4.76
CA ALA A 44 -7.03 -2.66 3.46
C ALA A 44 -6.74 -3.61 2.29
N CYS A 45 -6.31 -4.86 2.57
CA CYS A 45 -6.11 -5.88 1.53
C CYS A 45 -7.28 -6.86 1.43
N ARG A 46 -8.24 -6.79 2.36
CA ARG A 46 -9.40 -7.71 2.41
C ARG A 46 -10.71 -7.07 1.94
N ASN A 47 -10.75 -5.76 1.80
CA ASN A 47 -11.89 -4.96 1.33
C ASN A 47 -11.44 -4.11 0.14
#